data_AF-A0A2S9J9B2-F1
#
_entry.id   AF-A0A2S9J9B2-F1
#
_cell.length_a   1.000
_cell.length_b   1.000
_cell.length_c   1.000
_cell.angle_alpha   90.00
_cell.angle_beta   90.00
_cell.angle_gamma   90.00
#
_symmetry.space_group_name_H-M   'P 1'
#
loop_
_entity.id
_entity.type
_entity.pdbx_description
1 polymer ?
#
loop_
_entity_poly.entity_id
_entity_poly.type
_entity_poly.pdbx_seq_one_letter_code
_entity_poly.pdbx_strand_id
1 'polypeptide(L)'
;MIIFLSAKYRLFACLSILVGMLLFVSSCVRHSEMQSEGADYLQGVWVQDSIPYQSQMMDYTLHEFKFICDSLYTTMRVNAKMQRIPDSCYNDGAWTEYARGVYVIRGDSLIGEGIYTKPNGKYKVSGCYKTGTYLPRYRIAYHDTDSLVLESRFDQRPIVLRKIHDISCVPKKRWED
;
A
#
# COMPACT_ATOMS: atom_id res chain seq x y z
N MET A 1 62.15 -14.76 18.24
CA MET A 1 61.85 -16.01 17.51
C MET A 1 60.97 -15.66 16.31
N ILE A 2 61.58 -15.51 15.13
CA ILE A 2 60.88 -15.10 13.91
C ILE A 2 60.18 -16.34 13.34
N ILE A 3 58.86 -16.35 13.35
CA ILE A 3 58.06 -17.47 12.83
C ILE A 3 58.13 -17.41 11.30
N PHE A 4 58.98 -18.25 10.69
CA PHE A 4 58.96 -18.50 9.26
C PHE A 4 57.73 -19.33 8.90
N LEU A 5 56.60 -18.66 8.65
CA LEU A 5 55.41 -19.32 8.10
C LEU A 5 55.76 -19.83 6.69
N SER A 6 55.71 -21.15 6.50
CA SER A 6 55.98 -21.83 5.22
C SER A 6 55.08 -21.26 4.10
N ALA A 7 55.62 -21.15 2.89
CA ALA A 7 54.93 -20.58 1.73
C ALA A 7 53.55 -21.20 1.47
N LYS A 8 53.37 -22.49 1.85
CA LYS A 8 52.08 -23.21 1.74
C LYS A 8 51.00 -22.62 2.65
N TYR A 9 51.35 -22.21 3.87
CA TYR A 9 50.40 -21.61 4.82
C TYR A 9 49.98 -20.20 4.40
N ARG A 10 50.87 -19.44 3.76
CA ARG A 10 50.54 -18.12 3.18
C ARG A 10 49.59 -18.26 1.99
N LEU A 11 49.80 -19.27 1.14
CA LEU A 11 48.92 -19.56 0.00
C LEU A 11 47.51 -19.97 0.47
N PHE A 12 47.42 -20.82 1.49
CA PHE A 12 46.15 -21.25 2.08
C PHE A 12 45.38 -20.09 2.72
N ALA A 13 46.08 -19.19 3.44
CA ALA A 13 45.48 -18.01 4.05
C ALA A 13 44.98 -16.98 3.00
N CYS A 14 45.73 -16.79 1.91
CA CYS A 14 45.26 -15.95 0.80
C CYS A 14 44.04 -16.56 0.10
N LEU A 15 44.03 -17.89 -0.09
CA LEU A 15 42.91 -18.59 -0.73
C LEU A 15 41.64 -18.49 0.13
N SER A 16 41.73 -18.67 1.45
CA SER A 16 40.56 -18.59 2.33
C SER A 16 39.99 -17.18 2.43
N ILE A 17 40.83 -16.14 2.40
CA ILE A 17 40.39 -14.75 2.31
C ILE A 17 39.69 -14.47 0.98
N LEU A 18 40.23 -14.98 -0.14
CA LEU A 18 39.67 -14.76 -1.47
C LEU A 18 38.32 -15.48 -1.66
N VAL A 19 38.19 -16.71 -1.14
CA VAL A 19 36.93 -17.45 -1.07
C VAL A 19 35.92 -16.74 -0.16
N GLY A 20 36.36 -16.21 0.98
CA GLY A 20 35.53 -15.39 1.86
C GLY A 20 34.94 -14.17 1.14
N MET A 21 35.75 -13.41 0.41
CA MET A 21 35.28 -12.24 -0.36
C MET A 21 34.29 -12.61 -1.46
N LEU A 22 34.48 -13.74 -2.15
CA LEU A 22 33.55 -14.24 -3.19
C LEU A 22 32.17 -14.57 -2.62
N LEU A 23 32.08 -15.02 -1.37
CA LEU A 23 30.79 -15.30 -0.71
C LEU A 23 30.05 -14.04 -0.26
N PHE A 24 30.74 -12.92 -0.02
CA PHE A 24 30.08 -11.65 0.33
C PHE A 24 29.41 -10.99 -0.87
N VAL A 25 30.00 -11.08 -2.06
CA VAL A 25 29.44 -10.43 -3.28
C VAL A 25 28.22 -11.14 -3.86
N SER A 26 27.96 -12.42 -3.51
CA SER A 26 26.79 -13.16 -4.01
C SER A 26 25.48 -12.84 -3.27
N SER A 27 25.52 -12.08 -2.17
CA SER A 27 24.34 -11.68 -1.40
C SER A 27 23.62 -10.44 -1.93
N CYS A 28 24.24 -9.68 -2.85
CA CYS A 28 23.62 -8.50 -3.46
C CYS A 28 22.65 -8.91 -4.57
N VAL A 29 21.36 -9.01 -4.26
CA VAL A 29 20.30 -9.19 -5.26
C VAL A 29 19.85 -7.82 -5.78
N ARG A 30 19.88 -7.62 -7.10
CA ARG A 30 19.30 -6.42 -7.71
C ARG A 30 17.79 -6.44 -7.50
N HIS A 31 17.26 -5.46 -6.77
CA HIS A 31 15.82 -5.28 -6.67
C HIS A 31 15.26 -4.83 -8.03
N SER A 32 14.23 -5.51 -8.51
CA SER A 32 13.58 -5.13 -9.76
C SER A 32 12.88 -3.78 -9.60
N GLU A 33 13.01 -2.92 -10.60
CA GLU A 33 12.29 -1.64 -10.67
C GLU A 33 10.88 -1.80 -11.27
N MET A 34 10.51 -3.03 -11.63
CA MET A 34 9.18 -3.39 -12.09
C MET A 34 8.19 -3.38 -10.94
N GLN A 35 6.94 -3.03 -11.23
CA GLN A 35 5.81 -3.33 -10.36
C GLN A 35 5.73 -4.84 -10.12
N SER A 36 5.33 -5.22 -8.91
CA SER A 36 4.93 -6.60 -8.63
C SER A 36 3.46 -6.80 -9.04
N GLU A 37 3.09 -8.03 -9.37
CA GLU A 37 1.75 -8.35 -9.89
C GLU A 37 0.63 -8.13 -8.87
N GLY A 38 0.97 -8.03 -7.58
CA GLY A 38 -0.01 -7.90 -6.50
C GLY A 38 -0.79 -9.20 -6.30
N ALA A 39 -1.98 -9.10 -5.71
CA ALA A 39 -2.86 -10.25 -5.53
C ALA A 39 -3.91 -10.28 -6.64
N ASP A 40 -4.03 -11.40 -7.35
CA ASP A 40 -4.95 -11.56 -8.49
C ASP A 40 -6.40 -11.26 -8.14
N TYR A 41 -6.85 -11.75 -6.98
CA TYR A 41 -8.23 -11.56 -6.51
C TYR A 41 -8.56 -10.10 -6.13
N LEU A 42 -7.56 -9.22 -5.96
CA LEU A 42 -7.78 -7.81 -5.68
C LEU A 42 -7.85 -6.96 -6.95
N GLN A 43 -7.33 -7.44 -8.08
CA GLN A 43 -7.23 -6.62 -9.28
C GLN A 43 -8.60 -6.13 -9.74
N GLY A 44 -8.77 -4.81 -9.85
CA GLY A 44 -10.04 -4.20 -10.20
C GLY A 44 -10.37 -2.93 -9.42
N VAL A 45 -11.58 -2.43 -9.65
CA VAL A 45 -12.17 -1.31 -8.92
C VAL A 45 -13.28 -1.82 -8.03
N TRP A 46 -13.24 -1.43 -6.76
CA TRP A 46 -14.07 -1.90 -5.67
C TRP A 46 -14.75 -0.72 -5.01
N VAL A 47 -16.06 -0.79 -4.80
CA VAL A 47 -16.85 0.27 -4.19
C VAL A 47 -17.58 -0.24 -2.95
N GLN A 48 -17.56 0.56 -1.90
CA GLN A 48 -18.45 0.43 -0.75
C GLN A 48 -19.71 1.25 -1.03
N ASP A 49 -20.82 0.57 -1.30
CA ASP A 49 -22.09 1.23 -1.64
C ASP A 49 -22.73 1.90 -0.41
N SER A 50 -22.63 1.27 0.77
CA SER A 50 -23.24 1.79 2.00
C SER A 50 -22.57 1.26 3.28
N ILE A 51 -22.95 1.85 4.41
CA ILE A 51 -22.61 1.37 5.76
C ILE A 51 -23.90 1.12 6.54
N PRO A 52 -24.00 0.03 7.34
CA PRO A 52 -25.14 -0.18 8.22
C PRO A 52 -25.41 1.03 9.11
N TYR A 53 -26.66 1.49 9.18
CA TYR A 53 -27.08 2.65 9.98
C TYR A 53 -26.40 3.98 9.60
N GLN A 54 -25.91 4.13 8.37
CA GLN A 54 -25.26 5.35 7.86
C GLN A 54 -26.07 6.63 8.16
N SER A 55 -27.40 6.59 8.05
CA SER A 55 -28.28 7.74 8.34
C SER A 55 -28.25 8.20 9.80
N GLN A 56 -27.88 7.32 10.74
CA GLN A 56 -27.79 7.61 12.18
C GLN A 56 -26.38 8.06 12.59
N MET A 57 -25.37 7.88 11.73
CA MET A 57 -23.99 8.23 12.05
C MET A 57 -23.78 9.75 12.02
N MET A 58 -22.92 10.23 12.92
CA MET A 58 -22.42 11.61 12.89
C MET A 58 -21.35 11.77 11.82
N ASP A 59 -20.48 10.76 11.69
CA ASP A 59 -19.41 10.73 10.71
C ASP A 59 -19.32 9.35 10.07
N TYR A 60 -19.09 9.32 8.77
CA TYR A 60 -18.78 8.09 8.03
C TYR A 60 -17.93 8.39 6.81
N THR A 61 -17.23 7.37 6.31
CA THR A 61 -16.45 7.45 5.08
C THR A 61 -16.78 6.23 4.23
N LEU A 62 -17.16 6.47 2.98
CA LEU A 62 -17.32 5.41 1.99
C LEU A 62 -16.04 5.29 1.17
N HIS A 63 -15.58 4.05 0.99
CA HIS A 63 -14.33 3.76 0.30
C HIS A 63 -14.56 3.26 -1.13
N GLU A 64 -13.71 3.71 -2.03
CA GLU A 64 -13.51 3.12 -3.33
C GLU A 64 -12.03 2.83 -3.50
N PHE A 65 -11.70 1.60 -3.86
CA PHE A 65 -10.34 1.15 -4.06
C PHE A 65 -10.16 0.72 -5.51
N LYS A 66 -9.07 1.16 -6.13
CA LYS A 66 -8.58 0.60 -7.38
C LYS A 66 -7.25 -0.07 -7.10
N PHE A 67 -7.21 -1.38 -7.30
CA PHE A 67 -5.99 -2.17 -7.28
C PHE A 67 -5.57 -2.48 -8.71
N ILE A 68 -4.32 -2.18 -9.03
CA ILE A 68 -3.70 -2.54 -10.31
C ILE A 68 -2.27 -2.92 -10.04
N CYS A 69 -1.92 -4.16 -10.37
CA CYS A 69 -0.69 -4.80 -9.95
C CYS A 69 -0.53 -4.66 -8.42
N ASP A 70 0.58 -4.12 -7.94
CA ASP A 70 0.83 -3.79 -6.53
C ASP A 70 0.46 -2.35 -6.14
N SER A 71 -0.14 -1.59 -7.05
CA SER A 71 -0.54 -0.21 -6.81
C SER A 71 -1.96 -0.14 -6.26
N LEU A 72 -2.15 0.74 -5.27
CA LEU A 72 -3.41 1.01 -4.58
C LEU A 72 -3.78 2.48 -4.79
N TYR A 73 -4.97 2.72 -5.29
CA TYR A 73 -5.58 4.05 -5.34
C TYR A 73 -6.85 4.03 -4.52
N THR A 74 -7.01 5.00 -3.62
CA THR A 74 -8.17 5.09 -2.74
C THR A 74 -8.87 6.41 -2.92
N THR A 75 -10.18 6.36 -3.13
CA THR A 75 -11.08 7.50 -3.01
C THR A 75 -11.93 7.31 -1.75
N MET A 76 -11.98 8.34 -0.90
CA MET A 76 -12.69 8.35 0.37
C MET A 76 -13.72 9.46 0.36
N ARG A 77 -15.01 9.09 0.33
CA ARG A 77 -16.12 10.04 0.40
C ARG A 77 -16.49 10.24 1.87
N VAL A 78 -15.98 11.32 2.46
CA VAL A 78 -16.13 11.62 3.88
C VAL A 78 -17.37 12.47 4.09
N ASN A 79 -18.17 12.09 5.09
CA ASN A 79 -19.33 12.82 5.53
C ASN A 79 -19.24 13.06 7.05
N ALA A 80 -19.52 14.29 7.47
CA ALA A 80 -19.51 14.74 8.86
C ALA A 80 -20.67 15.71 9.11
N LYS A 81 -21.68 15.29 9.88
CA LYS A 81 -22.86 16.12 10.19
C LYS A 81 -22.56 17.30 11.11
N MET A 82 -21.50 17.20 11.91
CA MET A 82 -21.07 18.26 12.81
C MET A 82 -19.81 18.91 12.26
N GLN A 83 -19.82 20.23 12.21
CA GLN A 83 -18.67 21.00 11.79
C GLN A 83 -17.56 20.93 12.86
N ARG A 84 -16.45 20.29 12.50
CA ARG A 84 -15.23 20.16 13.33
C ARG A 84 -13.97 20.68 12.64
N ILE A 85 -14.13 21.24 11.45
CA ILE A 85 -13.08 21.84 10.63
C ILE A 85 -13.49 23.26 10.25
N PRO A 86 -12.55 24.13 9.83
CA PRO A 86 -12.87 25.51 9.44
C PRO A 86 -13.97 25.58 8.37
N ASP A 87 -14.81 26.62 8.42
CA ASP A 87 -15.95 26.83 7.51
C ASP A 87 -15.56 26.69 6.04
N SER A 88 -14.42 27.25 5.66
CA SER A 88 -13.88 27.21 4.29
C SER A 88 -13.53 25.80 3.80
N CYS A 89 -13.43 24.83 4.71
CA CYS A 89 -13.15 23.43 4.43
C CYS A 89 -14.35 22.51 4.71
N TYR A 90 -15.42 22.98 5.34
CA TYR A 90 -16.47 22.08 5.80
C TYR A 90 -17.34 21.52 4.68
N ASN A 91 -17.57 22.31 3.62
CA ASN A 91 -18.33 21.91 2.42
C ASN A 91 -19.64 21.19 2.76
N ASP A 92 -20.47 21.79 3.62
CA ASP A 92 -21.73 21.22 4.11
C ASP A 92 -21.59 19.81 4.69
N GLY A 93 -20.42 19.53 5.27
CA GLY A 93 -20.11 18.24 5.88
C GLY A 93 -19.77 17.14 4.89
N ALA A 94 -19.50 17.45 3.63
CA ALA A 94 -19.16 16.44 2.62
C ALA A 94 -17.89 16.84 1.83
N TRP A 95 -16.92 15.93 1.80
CA TRP A 95 -15.72 16.11 0.96
C TRP A 95 -15.17 14.77 0.49
N THR A 96 -14.24 14.84 -0.47
CA THR A 96 -13.56 13.65 -1.00
C THR A 96 -12.06 13.75 -0.75
N GLU A 97 -11.50 12.71 -0.15
CA GLU A 97 -10.05 12.53 -0.02
C GLU A 97 -9.55 11.49 -1.02
N TYR A 98 -8.32 11.67 -1.48
CA TYR A 98 -7.66 10.77 -2.43
C TYR A 98 -6.34 10.31 -1.85
N ALA A 99 -5.98 9.05 -2.06
CA ALA A 99 -4.67 8.52 -1.73
C ALA A 99 -4.17 7.59 -2.83
N ARG A 100 -2.85 7.50 -2.96
CA ARG A 100 -2.19 6.52 -3.82
C ARG A 100 -1.03 5.89 -3.06
N GLY A 101 -0.72 4.65 -3.37
CA GLY A 101 0.36 3.93 -2.75
C GLY A 101 0.63 2.60 -3.42
N VAL A 102 1.45 1.82 -2.75
CA VAL A 102 1.66 0.41 -3.04
C VAL A 102 1.10 -0.42 -1.90
N TYR A 103 0.75 -1.67 -2.17
CA TYR A 103 0.32 -2.60 -1.14
C TYR A 103 1.08 -3.91 -1.21
N VAL A 104 1.13 -4.59 -0.07
CA VAL A 104 1.61 -5.97 0.03
C VAL A 104 0.61 -6.80 0.82
N ILE A 105 0.49 -8.08 0.44
CA ILE A 105 -0.28 -9.06 1.20
C ILE A 105 0.68 -9.89 2.04
N ARG A 106 0.39 -10.00 3.34
CA ARG A 106 1.11 -10.86 4.29
C ARG A 106 0.10 -11.69 5.08
N GLY A 107 -0.04 -12.97 4.72
CA GLY A 107 -1.11 -13.81 5.27
C GLY A 107 -2.47 -13.25 4.89
N ASP A 108 -3.32 -13.00 5.87
CA ASP A 108 -4.64 -12.38 5.71
C ASP A 108 -4.60 -10.84 5.78
N SER A 109 -3.41 -10.23 5.79
CA SER A 109 -3.26 -8.79 6.02
C SER A 109 -2.84 -8.05 4.75
N LEU A 110 -3.64 -7.05 4.36
CA LEU A 110 -3.32 -6.05 3.35
C LEU A 110 -2.65 -4.86 4.03
N ILE A 111 -1.41 -4.58 3.66
CA ILE A 111 -0.62 -3.48 4.21
C ILE A 111 -0.33 -2.52 3.07
N GLY A 112 -0.90 -1.31 3.12
CA GLY A 112 -0.64 -0.25 2.16
C GLY A 112 0.35 0.77 2.68
N GLU A 113 1.17 1.29 1.76
CA GLU A 113 2.08 2.39 1.99
C GLU A 113 1.92 3.43 0.88
N GLY A 114 1.52 4.63 1.25
CA GLY A 114 1.18 5.66 0.28
C GLY A 114 1.11 7.06 0.88
N ILE A 115 0.52 7.96 0.11
CA ILE A 115 0.38 9.38 0.41
C ILE A 115 -1.03 9.87 0.06
N TYR A 116 -1.49 10.87 0.80
CA TYR A 116 -2.66 11.64 0.37
C TYR A 116 -2.31 12.49 -0.84
N THR A 117 -3.26 12.56 -1.78
CA THR A 117 -3.09 13.20 -3.08
C THR A 117 -4.24 14.16 -3.38
N LYS A 118 -4.00 15.00 -4.38
CA LYS A 118 -5.05 15.77 -5.06
C LYS A 118 -5.85 14.82 -5.98
N PRO A 119 -7.02 15.23 -6.49
CA PRO A 119 -7.80 14.42 -7.44
C PRO A 119 -7.02 13.99 -8.69
N ASN A 120 -6.01 14.76 -9.09
CA ASN A 120 -5.12 14.43 -10.21
C ASN A 120 -3.96 13.48 -9.84
N GLY A 121 -3.97 12.87 -8.66
CA GLY A 121 -2.96 11.90 -8.20
C GLY A 121 -1.61 12.50 -7.81
N LYS A 122 -1.45 13.84 -7.86
CA LYS A 122 -0.24 14.53 -7.39
C LYS A 122 -0.24 14.64 -5.87
N TYR A 123 0.96 14.65 -5.28
CA TYR A 123 1.12 14.79 -3.84
C TYR A 123 0.41 16.04 -3.28
N LYS A 124 -0.29 15.87 -2.17
CA LYS A 124 -1.03 16.93 -1.50
C LYS A 124 -0.18 17.52 -0.37
N VAL A 125 0.47 18.64 -0.67
CA VAL A 125 1.39 19.34 0.26
C VAL A 125 0.65 20.11 1.34
N SER A 126 -0.51 20.69 1.02
CA SER A 126 -1.27 21.58 1.91
C SER A 126 -2.73 21.70 1.48
N GLY A 127 -3.53 22.39 2.28
CA GLY A 127 -4.95 22.66 2.06
C GLY A 127 -5.83 21.97 3.12
N CYS A 128 -7.14 21.98 2.87
CA CYS A 128 -8.12 21.29 3.71
C CYS A 128 -7.90 19.77 3.73
N TYR A 129 -8.39 19.10 4.78
CA TYR A 129 -8.42 17.63 4.92
C TYR A 129 -7.05 16.97 5.07
N LYS A 130 -6.99 15.63 5.08
CA LYS A 130 -5.76 14.90 5.36
C LYS A 130 -4.66 15.17 4.33
N THR A 131 -3.42 15.22 4.82
CA THR A 131 -2.16 15.36 4.05
C THR A 131 -1.12 14.40 4.62
N GLY A 132 0.01 14.24 3.93
CA GLY A 132 1.09 13.36 4.38
C GLY A 132 0.87 11.90 3.99
N THR A 133 1.21 10.98 4.90
CA THR A 133 1.22 9.54 4.63
C THR A 133 -0.18 8.92 4.75
N TYR A 134 -0.44 7.95 3.89
CA TYR A 134 -1.61 7.08 3.92
C TYR A 134 -1.13 5.64 4.13
N LEU A 135 -1.31 5.14 5.35
CA LEU A 135 -0.76 3.84 5.80
C LEU A 135 -1.89 2.87 6.21
N PRO A 136 -2.78 2.48 5.28
CA PRO A 136 -3.89 1.60 5.60
C PRO A 136 -3.40 0.21 5.97
N ARG A 137 -4.07 -0.40 6.95
CA ARG A 137 -3.83 -1.79 7.36
C ARG A 137 -5.18 -2.47 7.51
N TYR A 138 -5.44 -3.46 6.67
CA TYR A 138 -6.68 -4.20 6.66
C TYR A 138 -6.43 -5.69 6.87
N ARG A 139 -7.32 -6.36 7.61
CA ARG A 139 -7.48 -7.82 7.53
C ARG A 139 -8.45 -8.12 6.38
N ILE A 140 -8.08 -9.04 5.49
CA ILE A 140 -8.95 -9.57 4.45
C ILE A 140 -9.81 -10.64 5.11
N ALA A 141 -11.03 -10.25 5.48
CA ALA A 141 -11.96 -11.14 6.19
C ALA A 141 -12.66 -12.11 5.23
N TYR A 142 -12.90 -11.67 4.00
CA TYR A 142 -13.54 -12.46 2.95
C TYR A 142 -13.14 -11.90 1.57
N HIS A 143 -12.97 -12.76 0.59
CA HIS A 143 -12.85 -12.36 -0.81
C HIS A 143 -13.45 -13.41 -1.74
N ASP A 144 -14.04 -12.96 -2.83
CA ASP A 144 -14.58 -13.72 -3.94
C ASP A 144 -14.46 -12.88 -5.22
N THR A 145 -14.98 -13.37 -6.33
CA THR A 145 -14.91 -12.74 -7.66
C THR A 145 -15.41 -11.29 -7.65
N ASP A 146 -16.55 -11.03 -6.99
CA ASP A 146 -17.20 -9.71 -6.98
C ASP A 146 -17.40 -9.12 -5.57
N SER A 147 -16.91 -9.81 -4.54
CA SER A 147 -17.12 -9.43 -3.14
C SER A 147 -15.82 -9.44 -2.36
N LEU A 148 -15.54 -8.36 -1.62
CA LEU A 148 -14.34 -8.23 -0.78
C LEU A 148 -14.74 -7.59 0.54
N VAL A 149 -14.29 -8.16 1.65
CA VAL A 149 -14.52 -7.61 2.99
C VAL A 149 -13.18 -7.31 3.65
N LEU A 150 -12.94 -6.03 3.90
CA LEU A 150 -11.75 -5.53 4.58
C LEU A 150 -12.12 -5.06 5.99
N GLU A 151 -11.39 -5.52 7.00
CA GLU A 151 -11.55 -5.02 8.37
C GLU A 151 -10.36 -4.12 8.71
N SER A 152 -10.63 -2.85 9.02
CA SER A 152 -9.57 -1.93 9.44
C SER A 152 -8.95 -2.41 10.76
N ARG A 153 -7.62 -2.34 10.85
CA ARG A 153 -6.92 -2.58 12.12
C ARG A 153 -7.04 -1.41 13.09
N PHE A 154 -7.52 -0.26 12.61
CA PHE A 154 -7.75 0.94 13.41
C PHE A 154 -9.21 1.09 13.83
N ASP A 155 -10.14 0.62 13.00
CA ASP A 155 -11.58 0.72 13.22
C ASP A 155 -12.22 -0.67 13.11
N GLN A 156 -13.02 -1.08 14.09
CA GLN A 156 -13.62 -2.43 14.13
C GLN A 156 -14.78 -2.64 13.14
N ARG A 157 -14.95 -1.76 12.15
CA ARG A 157 -16.06 -1.83 11.19
C ARG A 157 -15.61 -2.50 9.89
N PRO A 158 -16.36 -3.49 9.37
CA PRO A 158 -16.06 -4.07 8.08
C PRO A 158 -16.37 -3.08 6.96
N ILE A 159 -15.46 -3.03 5.99
CA ILE A 159 -15.60 -2.34 4.71
C ILE A 159 -16.01 -3.42 3.71
N VAL A 160 -17.31 -3.51 3.46
CA VAL A 160 -17.88 -4.44 2.49
C VAL A 160 -17.84 -3.79 1.12
N LEU A 161 -17.13 -4.42 0.20
CA LEU A 161 -16.82 -3.90 -1.12
C LEU A 161 -17.38 -4.83 -2.19
N ARG A 162 -17.90 -4.21 -3.24
CA ARG A 162 -18.36 -4.88 -4.45
C ARG A 162 -17.46 -4.48 -5.62
N LYS A 163 -17.07 -5.44 -6.45
CA LYS A 163 -16.32 -5.14 -7.66
C LYS A 163 -17.23 -4.46 -8.69
N ILE A 164 -16.74 -3.39 -9.31
CA ILE A 164 -17.44 -2.66 -10.39
C ILE A 164 -16.67 -2.71 -11.72
N HIS A 165 -15.40 -3.09 -11.70
CA HIS A 165 -14.58 -3.20 -12.89
C HIS A 165 -13.43 -4.18 -12.67
N ASP A 166 -13.23 -5.12 -13.60
CA ASP A 166 -12.05 -5.97 -13.63
C ASP A 166 -10.88 -5.23 -14.29
N ILE A 167 -9.68 -5.45 -13.73
CA ILE A 167 -8.44 -4.92 -14.29
C ILE A 167 -7.47 -6.10 -14.39
N SER A 168 -6.79 -6.22 -15.52
CA SER A 168 -5.66 -7.16 -15.65
C SER A 168 -4.36 -6.41 -15.36
N CYS A 169 -3.51 -6.99 -14.52
CA CYS A 169 -2.19 -6.43 -14.25
C CYS A 169 -1.27 -6.65 -15.46
N VAL A 170 -0.70 -5.56 -15.96
CA VAL A 170 0.43 -5.58 -16.91
C VAL A 170 1.57 -4.82 -16.24
N PRO A 171 2.52 -5.51 -15.57
CA PRO A 171 3.57 -4.86 -14.81
C PRO A 171 4.40 -3.90 -15.68
N LYS A 172 4.55 -2.66 -15.21
CA LYS A 172 5.42 -1.65 -15.83
C LYS A 172 6.59 -1.32 -14.93
N LYS A 173 7.56 -0.54 -15.43
CA LYS A 173 8.55 0.09 -14.57
C LYS A 173 7.88 1.13 -13.71
N ARG A 174 8.30 1.26 -12.46
CA ARG A 174 7.61 2.08 -11.45
C ARG A 174 7.57 3.59 -11.75
N TRP A 175 8.43 4.10 -12.64
CA TRP A 175 8.43 5.49 -13.11
C TRP A 175 7.70 5.71 -14.45
N GLU A 176 7.24 4.64 -15.10
CA GLU A 176 6.49 4.70 -16.34
C GLU A 176 4.99 4.74 -15.98
N ASP A 177 4.40 5.94 -15.97
CA ASP A 177 2.95 6.15 -15.78
C ASP A 177 2.17 5.59 -17.00
#